data_AF-A0A2U1N6W4-F1
#
_entry.id   AF-A0A2U1N6W4-F1
#
_cell.length_a   1.000
_cell.length_b   1.000
_cell.length_c   1.000
_cell.angle_alpha   90.00
_cell.angle_beta   90.00
_cell.angle_gamma   90.00
#
_symmetry.space_group_name_H-M   'P 1'
#
loop_
_entity.id
_entity.type
_entity.pdbx_description
1 polymer ?
#
loop_
_entity_poly.entity_id
_entity_poly.type
_entity_poly.pdbx_seq_one_letter_code
_entity_poly.pdbx_strand_id
1 'polypeptide(L)'
;MAIQARLYSDNLAFGDDVGGGGNLSQDLLDHNACTGLNDFYLFNAQQQQYQQMQQPSFKNQDYSCFDNMFNKQISTPSRSLAAHIQKENQEIEGFINLQNERLRLALQAHKKQQFFTILKNYESKSQLLFRQKDEEIKRATNRRIELEEYLRRTDMERQKWQMAANETEAMVINLNKAIDQVSENSKKVAGAEAEDEGSCCYENNDENMNKKMICKSCFNEDSCVVMLPCRHLCSCKSCDVLLTSCPVCNIVKKATIQLSEDL
;
A
#
# COMPACT_ATOMS: atom_id res chain seq x y z
N MET A 1 28.02 13.87 27.68
CA MET A 1 26.77 14.33 27.02
C MET A 1 25.62 13.38 27.36
N ALA A 2 24.72 13.78 28.26
CA ALA A 2 23.51 13.04 28.57
C ALA A 2 22.29 13.93 28.28
N ILE A 3 21.50 13.60 27.26
CA ILE A 3 20.27 14.35 26.93
C ILE A 3 19.17 13.86 27.86
N GLN A 4 18.80 14.66 28.85
CA GLN A 4 17.70 14.35 29.75
C GLN A 4 16.41 15.01 29.24
N ALA A 5 15.57 14.25 28.54
CA ALA A 5 14.24 14.69 28.12
C ALA A 5 13.23 14.43 29.26
N ARG A 6 12.59 15.48 29.78
CA ARG A 6 11.40 15.34 30.64
C ARG A 6 10.16 15.57 29.80
N LEU A 7 9.44 14.49 29.51
CA LEU A 7 8.12 14.53 28.88
C LEU A 7 7.07 14.61 29.99
N TYR A 8 6.33 15.72 30.04
CA TYR A 8 5.08 15.78 30.82
C TYR A 8 3.96 15.26 29.93
N SER A 9 3.39 14.13 30.32
CA SER A 9 2.22 13.54 29.68
C SER A 9 1.01 13.80 30.55
N ASP A 10 0.09 14.65 30.10
CA ASP A 10 -1.31 14.55 30.52
C ASP A 10 -2.27 15.09 29.44
N ASN A 11 -3.16 14.16 29.04
CA ASN A 11 -4.54 14.30 28.62
C ASN A 11 -4.99 15.56 27.86
N LEU A 12 -5.28 15.39 26.55
CA LEU A 12 -6.36 16.11 25.86
C LEU A 12 -7.10 15.16 24.90
N ALA A 13 -8.28 14.71 25.34
CA ALA A 13 -9.40 14.37 24.48
C ALA A 13 -10.02 15.66 23.91
N PHE A 14 -10.42 15.66 22.64
CA PHE A 14 -11.48 16.43 21.95
C PHE A 14 -11.28 16.09 20.45
N GLY A 15 -12.23 15.54 19.67
CA GLY A 15 -13.67 15.68 19.72
C GLY A 15 -14.08 16.75 18.71
N ASP A 16 -14.63 16.30 17.58
CA ASP A 16 -15.63 16.95 16.71
C ASP A 16 -15.18 18.18 15.88
N ASP A 17 -15.63 18.45 14.65
CA ASP A 17 -16.43 17.79 13.61
C ASP A 17 -16.47 18.79 12.42
N VAL A 18 -17.20 18.45 11.36
CA VAL A 18 -17.53 19.21 10.12
C VAL A 18 -16.55 18.90 8.96
N GLY A 19 -16.83 18.00 8.01
CA GLY A 19 -18.08 17.53 7.39
C GLY A 19 -18.03 17.91 5.90
N GLY A 20 -18.44 17.15 4.88
CA GLY A 20 -19.12 15.85 4.66
C GLY A 20 -19.29 15.73 3.11
N GLY A 21 -19.64 14.63 2.44
CA GLY A 21 -20.08 13.28 2.83
C GLY A 21 -19.48 12.24 1.87
N GLY A 22 -19.55 10.91 2.10
CA GLY A 22 -20.69 10.10 2.55
C GLY A 22 -21.48 9.64 1.31
N ASN A 23 -21.75 8.38 0.98
CA ASN A 23 -21.62 7.06 1.61
C ASN A 23 -21.71 6.01 0.48
N LEU A 24 -21.10 4.82 0.62
CA LEU A 24 -21.83 3.55 0.74
C LEU A 24 -20.87 2.37 0.98
N SER A 25 -21.05 1.75 2.15
CA SER A 25 -20.76 0.34 2.46
C SER A 25 -19.29 -0.09 2.59
N GLN A 26 -18.76 0.19 3.77
CA GLN A 26 -18.17 -0.85 4.61
C GLN A 26 -19.22 -1.95 4.82
N ASP A 27 -19.01 -3.17 4.28
CA ASP A 27 -19.57 -4.45 4.73
C ASP A 27 -19.33 -5.53 3.67
N LEU A 28 -18.09 -6.04 3.59
CA LEU A 28 -17.82 -7.36 2.99
C LEU A 28 -16.49 -7.94 3.50
N LEU A 29 -16.24 -7.78 4.80
CA LEU A 29 -15.25 -8.57 5.51
C LEU A 29 -16.05 -9.35 6.56
N ASP A 30 -15.90 -10.67 6.50
CA ASP A 30 -16.51 -11.66 7.40
C ASP A 30 -18.01 -11.93 7.24
N HIS A 31 -18.36 -12.70 6.20
CA HIS A 31 -18.94 -14.04 6.39
C HIS A 31 -19.28 -14.67 5.03
N ASN A 32 -18.81 -15.91 4.85
CA ASN A 32 -19.37 -16.91 3.93
C ASN A 32 -19.06 -16.76 2.42
N ALA A 33 -17.89 -17.24 1.95
CA ALA A 33 -17.71 -17.75 0.57
C ALA A 33 -16.40 -18.54 0.36
N CYS A 34 -16.08 -19.49 1.24
CA CYS A 34 -15.09 -20.55 0.94
C CYS A 34 -15.74 -21.92 0.72
N THR A 35 -17.07 -21.98 0.74
CA THR A 35 -17.86 -23.20 0.52
C THR A 35 -17.84 -23.66 -0.94
N GLY A 36 -17.75 -22.74 -1.91
CA GLY A 36 -17.82 -23.08 -3.34
C GLY A 36 -16.61 -23.84 -3.91
N LEU A 37 -15.42 -23.70 -3.31
CA LEU A 37 -14.25 -24.45 -3.74
C LEU A 37 -14.31 -25.90 -3.26
N ASN A 38 -14.80 -26.15 -2.04
CA ASN A 38 -15.01 -27.51 -1.53
C ASN A 38 -16.09 -28.26 -2.33
N ASP A 39 -17.14 -27.57 -2.77
CA ASP A 39 -18.21 -28.17 -3.58
C ASP A 39 -17.73 -28.59 -4.98
N PHE A 40 -16.79 -27.85 -5.58
CA PHE A 40 -16.23 -28.19 -6.90
C PHE A 40 -15.38 -29.48 -6.88
N TYR A 41 -14.61 -29.70 -5.81
CA TYR A 41 -13.80 -30.92 -5.65
C TYR A 41 -14.65 -32.12 -5.21
N LEU A 42 -15.61 -31.93 -4.31
CA LEU A 42 -16.48 -33.01 -3.83
C LEU A 42 -17.41 -33.53 -4.95
N PHE A 43 -17.88 -32.64 -5.83
CA PHE A 43 -18.77 -33.00 -6.93
C PHE A 43 -18.06 -33.72 -8.10
N ASN A 44 -16.77 -33.41 -8.34
CA ASN A 44 -15.94 -34.16 -9.28
C ASN A 44 -15.57 -35.56 -8.74
N ALA A 45 -15.32 -35.69 -7.43
CA ALA A 45 -15.06 -37.00 -6.80
C ALA A 45 -16.28 -37.93 -6.86
N GLN A 46 -17.50 -37.39 -6.62
CA GLN A 46 -18.74 -38.17 -6.71
C GLN A 46 -19.05 -38.63 -8.15
N GLN A 47 -18.60 -37.89 -9.17
CA GLN A 47 -18.78 -38.25 -10.57
C GLN A 47 -17.89 -39.44 -11.01
N GLN A 48 -16.66 -39.54 -10.48
CA GLN A 48 -15.79 -40.69 -10.74
C GLN A 48 -16.34 -42.00 -10.12
N GLN A 49 -17.02 -41.90 -8.97
CA GLN A 49 -17.59 -43.06 -8.29
C GLN A 49 -18.80 -43.65 -9.04
N TYR A 50 -19.61 -42.81 -9.69
CA TYR A 50 -20.77 -43.27 -10.49
C TYR A 50 -20.38 -43.93 -11.82
N GLN A 51 -19.19 -43.67 -12.36
CA GLN A 51 -18.70 -44.35 -13.57
C GLN A 51 -18.15 -45.76 -13.29
N GLN A 52 -17.67 -46.06 -12.08
CA GLN A 52 -17.25 -47.43 -11.73
C GLN A 52 -18.42 -48.39 -11.47
N MET A 53 -19.58 -47.87 -11.08
CA MET A 53 -20.76 -48.69 -10.75
C MET A 53 -21.60 -49.12 -11.98
N GLN A 54 -21.24 -48.70 -13.19
CA GLN A 54 -21.99 -48.99 -14.43
C GLN A 54 -21.32 -50.05 -15.33
N GLN A 55 -20.57 -51.01 -14.78
CA GLN A 55 -20.34 -52.27 -15.51
C GLN A 55 -21.57 -53.18 -15.35
N PRO A 56 -22.28 -53.56 -16.42
CA PRO A 56 -23.30 -54.59 -16.33
C PRO A 56 -22.60 -55.95 -16.23
N SER A 57 -22.46 -56.49 -15.01
CA SER A 57 -22.10 -57.89 -14.82
C SER A 57 -23.36 -58.75 -14.97
N PHE A 58 -23.75 -59.02 -16.22
CA PHE A 58 -24.68 -60.11 -16.51
C PHE A 58 -23.94 -61.44 -16.29
N LYS A 59 -23.92 -61.92 -15.04
CA LYS A 59 -23.65 -63.34 -14.78
C LYS A 59 -24.91 -64.13 -15.12
N ASN A 60 -25.02 -64.60 -16.35
CA ASN A 60 -25.89 -65.74 -16.64
C ASN A 60 -25.28 -66.93 -15.91
N GLN A 61 -25.94 -67.35 -14.84
CA GLN A 61 -25.59 -68.54 -14.09
C GLN A 61 -26.30 -69.70 -14.76
N ASP A 62 -25.55 -70.49 -15.52
CA ASP A 62 -26.00 -71.79 -16.03
C ASP A 62 -26.44 -72.66 -14.86
N TYR A 63 -27.75 -72.88 -14.73
CA TYR A 63 -28.29 -73.93 -13.89
C TYR A 63 -28.42 -75.20 -14.71
N SER A 64 -27.34 -75.99 -14.74
CA SER A 64 -27.40 -77.40 -15.09
C SER A 64 -27.47 -78.24 -13.81
N CYS A 65 -28.58 -78.96 -13.58
CA CYS A 65 -28.54 -80.21 -12.83
C CYS A 65 -29.82 -81.06 -13.08
N PHE A 66 -29.59 -82.16 -13.79
CA PHE A 66 -30.16 -83.50 -13.67
C PHE A 66 -31.66 -83.79 -13.86
N ASP A 67 -31.86 -84.87 -14.61
CA ASP A 67 -33.10 -85.55 -14.98
C ASP A 67 -34.07 -85.82 -13.82
N ASN A 68 -35.37 -85.77 -14.14
CA ASN A 68 -36.27 -86.87 -13.77
C ASN A 68 -37.37 -87.05 -14.82
N MET A 69 -37.35 -88.23 -15.45
CA MET A 69 -38.48 -88.86 -16.10
C MET A 69 -39.67 -88.92 -15.14
N PHE A 70 -40.81 -88.35 -15.54
CA PHE A 70 -42.21 -88.65 -15.18
C PHE A 70 -43.02 -87.35 -15.05
N ASN A 71 -43.49 -86.79 -16.17
CA ASN A 71 -44.93 -86.60 -16.37
C ASN A 71 -45.22 -86.13 -17.80
N LYS A 72 -46.04 -86.90 -18.51
CA LYS A 72 -46.61 -86.54 -19.81
C LYS A 72 -47.98 -85.93 -19.53
N GLN A 73 -48.29 -84.84 -20.25
CA GLN A 73 -49.62 -84.25 -20.46
C GLN A 73 -50.09 -83.17 -19.47
N ILE A 74 -49.73 -81.91 -19.74
CA ILE A 74 -50.67 -80.76 -19.66
C ILE A 74 -50.37 -79.82 -20.84
N SER A 75 -51.33 -79.68 -21.76
CA SER A 75 -51.30 -78.68 -22.83
C SER A 75 -51.49 -77.25 -22.28
N THR A 76 -50.44 -76.43 -22.44
CA THR A 76 -50.46 -75.04 -22.94
C THR A 76 -51.64 -74.12 -22.54
N PRO A 77 -51.44 -73.35 -21.45
CA PRO A 77 -51.67 -71.90 -21.46
C PRO A 77 -50.40 -71.08 -21.10
N SER A 78 -49.37 -71.74 -20.57
CA SER A 78 -48.22 -71.06 -19.94
C SER A 78 -47.30 -70.31 -20.90
N ARG A 79 -47.16 -70.78 -22.15
CA ARG A 79 -46.27 -70.17 -23.15
C ARG A 79 -46.79 -68.81 -23.64
N SER A 80 -48.11 -68.66 -23.76
CA SER A 80 -48.76 -67.40 -24.16
C SER A 80 -48.75 -66.38 -23.03
N LEU A 81 -48.95 -66.82 -21.78
CA LEU A 81 -48.85 -65.96 -20.61
C LEU A 81 -47.41 -65.49 -20.37
N ALA A 82 -46.41 -66.37 -20.51
CA ALA A 82 -45.01 -66.01 -20.38
C ALA A 82 -44.56 -65.00 -21.45
N ALA A 83 -44.99 -65.16 -22.71
CA ALA A 83 -44.71 -64.18 -23.77
C ALA A 83 -45.38 -62.81 -23.50
N HIS A 84 -46.58 -62.82 -22.92
CA HIS A 84 -47.27 -61.59 -22.54
C HIS A 84 -46.55 -60.87 -21.39
N ILE A 85 -46.17 -61.58 -20.34
CA ILE A 85 -45.37 -61.05 -19.22
C ILE A 85 -44.03 -60.51 -19.73
N GLN A 86 -43.38 -61.22 -20.66
CA GLN A 86 -42.12 -60.75 -21.24
C GLN A 86 -42.30 -59.44 -22.03
N LYS A 87 -43.41 -59.29 -22.77
CA LYS A 87 -43.73 -58.06 -23.48
C LYS A 87 -43.99 -56.90 -22.52
N GLU A 88 -44.78 -57.11 -21.48
CA GLU A 88 -45.04 -56.10 -20.46
C GLU A 88 -43.75 -55.69 -19.73
N ASN A 89 -42.87 -56.65 -19.42
CA ASN A 89 -41.57 -56.35 -18.83
C ASN A 89 -40.68 -55.50 -19.75
N GLN A 90 -40.69 -55.77 -21.06
CA GLN A 90 -39.96 -54.95 -22.04
C GLN A 90 -40.54 -53.54 -22.15
N GLU A 91 -41.87 -53.38 -22.08
CA GLU A 91 -42.52 -52.07 -22.09
C GLU A 91 -42.18 -51.28 -20.81
N ILE A 92 -42.16 -51.95 -19.65
CA ILE A 92 -41.75 -51.36 -18.37
C ILE A 92 -40.27 -50.95 -18.40
N GLU A 93 -39.38 -51.81 -18.88
CA GLU A 93 -37.95 -51.48 -19.04
C GLU A 93 -37.76 -50.29 -19.99
N GLY A 94 -38.48 -50.27 -21.10
CA GLY A 94 -38.47 -49.16 -22.05
C GLY A 94 -38.90 -47.84 -21.39
N PHE A 95 -39.96 -47.86 -20.58
CA PHE A 95 -40.40 -46.69 -19.83
C PHE A 95 -39.37 -46.23 -18.80
N ILE A 96 -38.80 -47.15 -18.01
CA ILE A 96 -37.77 -46.85 -17.02
C ILE A 96 -36.55 -46.21 -17.70
N ASN A 97 -36.09 -46.78 -18.81
CA ASN A 97 -34.97 -46.23 -19.57
C ASN A 97 -35.27 -44.83 -20.09
N LEU A 98 -36.47 -44.59 -20.60
CA LEU A 98 -36.88 -43.26 -21.07
C LEU A 98 -36.88 -42.22 -19.94
N GLN A 99 -37.39 -42.57 -18.75
CA GLN A 99 -37.40 -41.66 -17.61
C GLN A 99 -35.99 -41.39 -17.09
N ASN A 100 -35.14 -42.42 -17.03
CA ASN A 100 -33.74 -42.29 -16.66
C ASN A 100 -32.99 -41.37 -17.62
N GLU A 101 -33.21 -41.49 -18.93
CA GLU A 101 -32.60 -40.61 -19.93
C GLU A 101 -33.10 -39.16 -19.82
N ARG A 102 -34.40 -38.95 -19.63
CA ARG A 102 -34.95 -37.61 -19.39
C ARG A 102 -34.35 -36.96 -18.16
N LEU A 103 -34.27 -37.70 -17.05
CA LEU A 103 -33.66 -37.23 -15.82
C LEU A 103 -32.18 -36.91 -16.01
N ARG A 104 -31.44 -37.79 -16.70
CA ARG A 104 -30.01 -37.58 -17.01
C ARG A 104 -29.78 -36.28 -17.78
N LEU A 105 -30.56 -36.04 -18.83
CA LEU A 105 -30.47 -34.83 -19.63
C LEU A 105 -30.85 -33.58 -18.83
N ALA A 106 -31.93 -33.63 -18.04
CA ALA A 106 -32.35 -32.52 -17.19
C ALA A 106 -31.29 -32.16 -16.14
N LEU A 107 -30.70 -33.16 -15.48
CA LEU A 107 -29.60 -32.95 -14.53
C LEU A 107 -28.38 -32.35 -15.21
N GLN A 108 -28.01 -32.80 -16.42
CA GLN A 108 -26.87 -32.25 -17.14
C GLN A 108 -27.11 -30.79 -17.55
N ALA A 109 -28.32 -30.46 -18.02
CA ALA A 109 -28.71 -29.09 -18.35
C ALA A 109 -28.68 -28.18 -17.11
N HIS A 110 -29.24 -28.64 -15.99
CA HIS A 110 -29.24 -27.90 -14.74
C HIS A 110 -27.81 -27.66 -14.22
N LYS A 111 -26.94 -28.67 -14.26
CA LYS A 111 -25.52 -28.52 -13.91
C LYS A 111 -24.84 -27.46 -14.78
N LYS A 112 -25.01 -27.53 -16.12
CA LYS A 112 -24.44 -26.53 -17.04
C LYS A 112 -24.94 -25.12 -16.73
N GLN A 113 -26.22 -24.96 -16.42
CA GLN A 113 -26.80 -23.67 -16.06
C GLN A 113 -26.24 -23.12 -14.74
N GLN A 114 -26.09 -23.97 -13.72
CA GLN A 114 -25.49 -23.57 -12.45
C GLN A 114 -24.02 -23.16 -12.64
N PHE A 115 -23.23 -23.96 -13.37
CA PHE A 115 -21.85 -23.61 -13.70
C PHE A 115 -21.73 -22.28 -14.43
N PHE A 116 -22.58 -22.06 -15.44
CA PHE A 116 -22.59 -20.80 -16.18
C PHE A 116 -22.90 -19.61 -15.29
N THR A 117 -23.88 -19.73 -14.39
CA THR A 117 -24.28 -18.66 -13.48
C THR A 117 -23.15 -18.30 -12.51
N ILE A 118 -22.49 -19.31 -11.95
CA ILE A 118 -21.34 -19.13 -11.05
C ILE A 118 -20.19 -18.45 -11.80
N LEU A 119 -19.80 -18.98 -12.97
CA LEU A 119 -18.72 -18.42 -13.78
C LEU A 119 -18.97 -16.95 -14.15
N LYS A 120 -20.18 -16.61 -14.57
CA LYS A 120 -20.56 -15.24 -14.91
C LYS A 120 -20.44 -14.28 -13.71
N ASN A 121 -20.78 -14.74 -12.51
CA ASN A 121 -20.62 -13.96 -11.29
C ASN A 121 -19.14 -13.68 -10.99
N TYR A 122 -18.29 -14.71 -11.08
CA TYR A 122 -16.85 -14.57 -10.89
C TYR A 122 -16.20 -13.69 -11.96
N GLU A 123 -16.60 -13.83 -13.23
CA GLU A 123 -16.13 -12.99 -14.33
C GLU A 123 -16.49 -11.52 -14.12
N SER A 124 -17.73 -11.24 -13.70
CA SER A 124 -18.16 -9.87 -13.42
C SER A 124 -17.37 -9.27 -12.24
N LYS A 125 -17.15 -10.06 -11.18
CA LYS A 125 -16.38 -9.63 -10.00
C LYS A 125 -14.91 -9.39 -10.32
N SER A 126 -14.28 -10.27 -11.10
CA SER A 126 -12.88 -10.10 -11.51
C SER A 126 -12.72 -8.90 -12.44
N GLN A 127 -13.65 -8.71 -13.39
CA GLN A 127 -13.63 -7.56 -14.30
C GLN A 127 -13.73 -6.23 -13.54
N LEU A 128 -14.57 -6.13 -12.52
CA LEU A 128 -14.68 -4.94 -11.68
C LEU A 128 -13.35 -4.64 -10.96
N LEU A 129 -12.75 -5.65 -10.33
CA LEU A 129 -11.50 -5.49 -9.59
C LEU A 129 -10.35 -5.10 -10.52
N PHE A 130 -10.26 -5.68 -11.71
CA PHE A 130 -9.25 -5.30 -12.70
C PHE A 130 -9.41 -3.83 -13.11
N ARG A 131 -10.63 -3.38 -13.41
CA ARG A 131 -10.87 -1.97 -13.75
C ARG A 131 -10.46 -1.02 -12.62
N GLN A 132 -10.81 -1.36 -11.38
CA GLN A 132 -10.41 -0.54 -10.23
C GLN A 132 -8.88 -0.46 -10.10
N LYS A 133 -8.17 -1.58 -10.28
CA LYS A 133 -6.72 -1.61 -10.25
C LYS A 133 -6.08 -0.83 -11.39
N ASP A 134 -6.63 -0.93 -12.60
CA ASP A 134 -6.19 -0.16 -13.76
C ASP A 134 -6.36 1.35 -13.52
N GLU A 135 -7.45 1.77 -12.88
CA GLU A 135 -7.69 3.16 -12.50
C GLU A 135 -6.74 3.65 -11.40
N GLU A 136 -6.44 2.82 -10.40
CA GLU A 136 -5.41 3.10 -9.39
C GLU A 136 -4.03 3.27 -10.05
N ILE A 137 -3.66 2.36 -10.95
CA ILE A 137 -2.40 2.45 -11.72
C ILE A 137 -2.37 3.74 -12.53
N LYS A 138 -3.43 4.05 -13.28
CA LYS A 138 -3.52 5.28 -14.08
C LYS A 138 -3.37 6.54 -13.24
N ARG A 139 -4.00 6.58 -12.05
CA ARG A 139 -3.85 7.70 -11.12
C ARG A 139 -2.40 7.83 -10.63
N ALA A 140 -1.78 6.72 -10.24
CA ALA A 140 -0.39 6.71 -9.79
C ALA A 140 0.59 7.14 -10.90
N THR A 141 0.39 6.68 -12.13
CA THR A 141 1.23 7.06 -13.27
C THR A 141 1.10 8.53 -13.62
N ASN A 142 -0.12 9.08 -13.61
CA ASN A 142 -0.33 10.52 -13.84
C ASN A 142 0.38 11.34 -12.78
N ARG A 143 0.24 10.95 -11.50
CA ARG A 143 0.91 11.65 -10.41
C ARG A 143 2.43 11.59 -10.52
N ARG A 144 2.97 10.43 -10.93
CA ARG A 144 4.41 10.27 -11.19
C ARG A 144 4.88 11.25 -12.27
N ILE A 145 4.19 11.32 -13.40
CA ILE A 145 4.55 12.21 -14.52
C ILE A 145 4.50 13.69 -14.09
N GLU A 146 3.47 14.11 -13.35
CA GLU A 146 3.37 15.48 -12.83
C GLU A 146 4.56 15.86 -11.93
N LEU A 147 4.96 14.94 -11.05
CA LEU A 147 6.09 15.12 -10.14
C LEU A 147 7.42 15.17 -10.89
N GLU A 148 7.62 14.28 -11.86
CA GLU A 148 8.80 14.28 -12.73
C GLU A 148 8.93 15.61 -13.49
N GLU A 149 7.83 16.13 -14.03
CA GLU A 149 7.83 17.42 -14.74
C GLU A 149 8.09 18.61 -13.79
N TYR A 150 7.60 18.54 -12.54
CA TYR A 150 7.92 19.55 -11.53
C TYR A 150 9.40 19.54 -11.14
N LEU A 151 9.97 18.35 -10.93
CA LEU A 151 11.41 18.17 -10.67
C LEU A 151 12.24 18.71 -11.83
N ARG A 152 11.89 18.34 -13.07
CA ARG A 152 12.56 18.82 -14.28
C ARG A 152 12.58 20.35 -14.36
N ARG A 153 11.44 21.01 -14.10
CA ARG A 153 11.35 22.48 -14.09
C ARG A 153 12.24 23.10 -13.02
N THR A 154 12.18 22.58 -11.79
CA THR A 154 12.97 23.10 -10.67
C THR A 154 14.47 22.92 -10.90
N ASP A 155 14.89 21.80 -11.49
CA ASP A 155 16.29 21.55 -11.83
C ASP A 155 16.78 22.50 -12.94
N MET A 156 15.95 22.78 -13.95
CA MET A 156 16.27 23.78 -14.97
C MET A 156 16.41 25.19 -14.37
N GLU A 157 15.54 25.58 -13.44
CA GLU A 157 15.66 26.85 -12.72
C GLU A 157 16.94 26.90 -11.87
N ARG A 158 17.23 25.82 -11.12
CA ARG A 158 18.47 25.72 -10.34
C ARG A 158 19.70 25.88 -11.22
N GLN A 159 19.75 25.20 -12.36
CA GLN A 159 20.88 25.30 -13.30
C GLN A 159 21.06 26.73 -13.82
N LYS A 160 19.98 27.42 -14.19
CA LYS A 160 20.04 28.82 -14.64
C LYS A 160 20.61 29.73 -13.55
N TRP A 161 20.13 29.59 -12.31
CA TRP A 161 20.65 30.36 -11.19
C TRP A 161 22.11 30.03 -10.89
N GLN A 162 22.51 28.76 -10.99
CA GLN A 162 23.91 28.36 -10.83
C GLN A 162 24.82 28.98 -11.89
N MET A 163 24.40 28.98 -13.16
CA MET A 163 25.16 29.59 -14.24
C MET A 163 25.34 31.10 -14.00
N ALA A 164 24.25 31.80 -13.65
CA ALA A 164 24.30 33.22 -13.34
C ALA A 164 25.23 33.52 -12.14
N ALA A 165 25.14 32.72 -11.07
CA ALA A 165 26.01 32.85 -9.91
C ALA A 165 27.50 32.68 -10.29
N ASN A 166 27.83 31.64 -11.06
CA ASN A 166 29.20 31.38 -11.52
C ASN A 166 29.73 32.52 -12.40
N GLU A 167 28.90 33.10 -13.27
CA GLU A 167 29.29 34.26 -14.10
C GLU A 167 29.57 35.49 -13.25
N THR A 168 28.72 35.77 -12.25
CA THR A 168 28.94 36.87 -11.31
C THR A 168 30.20 36.64 -10.45
N GLU A 169 30.46 35.41 -10.03
CA GLU A 169 31.67 35.05 -9.28
C GLU A 169 32.93 35.27 -10.13
N ALA A 170 32.92 34.82 -11.39
CA ALA A 170 34.02 35.05 -12.32
C ALA A 170 34.28 36.55 -12.56
N MET A 171 33.21 37.35 -12.67
CA MET A 171 33.32 38.80 -12.76
C MET A 171 33.95 39.42 -11.51
N VAL A 172 33.52 39.01 -10.31
CA VAL A 172 34.08 39.49 -9.04
C VAL A 172 35.56 39.13 -8.92
N ILE A 173 35.95 37.90 -9.26
CA ILE A 173 37.36 37.47 -9.26
C ILE A 173 38.20 38.35 -10.21
N ASN A 174 37.70 38.61 -11.41
CA ASN A 174 38.39 39.47 -12.38
C ASN A 174 38.54 40.91 -11.87
N LEU A 175 37.49 41.47 -11.28
CA LEU A 175 37.51 42.81 -10.69
C LEU A 175 38.48 42.87 -9.50
N ASN A 176 38.46 41.88 -8.61
CA ASN A 176 39.38 41.79 -7.48
C ASN A 176 40.83 41.79 -7.96
N LYS A 177 41.14 40.97 -8.98
CA LYS A 177 42.47 40.93 -9.60
C LYS A 177 42.88 42.29 -10.18
N ALA A 178 41.96 43.04 -10.78
CA ALA A 178 42.26 44.38 -11.31
C ALA A 178 42.54 45.38 -10.18
N ILE A 179 41.79 45.31 -9.07
CA ILE A 179 42.04 46.13 -7.86
C ILE A 179 43.42 45.80 -7.29
N ASP A 180 43.76 44.51 -7.16
CA ASP A 180 45.07 44.07 -6.68
C ASP A 180 46.20 44.65 -7.55
N GLN A 181 46.08 44.58 -8.87
CA GLN A 181 47.04 45.17 -9.81
C GLN A 181 47.20 46.69 -9.65
N VAL A 182 46.11 47.43 -9.50
CA VAL A 182 46.16 48.89 -9.27
C VAL A 182 46.77 49.22 -7.91
N SER A 183 46.49 48.42 -6.88
CA SER A 183 47.08 48.58 -5.55
C SER A 183 48.59 48.31 -5.55
N GLU A 184 49.05 47.27 -6.25
CA GLU A 184 50.47 46.95 -6.43
C GLU A 184 51.18 48.02 -7.27
N ASN A 185 50.54 48.53 -8.30
CA ASN A 185 51.09 49.61 -9.12
C ASN A 185 51.16 50.93 -8.35
N SER A 186 50.16 51.24 -7.51
CA SER A 186 50.19 52.42 -6.63
C SER A 186 51.32 52.34 -5.60
N LYS A 187 51.58 51.15 -5.03
CA LYS A 187 52.73 50.88 -4.15
C LYS A 187 54.08 51.01 -4.88
N LYS A 188 54.14 50.70 -6.17
CA LYS A 188 55.35 50.87 -7.00
C LYS A 188 55.59 52.33 -7.43
N VAL A 189 54.53 53.12 -7.64
CA VAL A 189 54.63 54.55 -8.00
C VAL A 189 54.89 55.44 -6.77
N ALA A 190 54.47 55.01 -5.57
CA ALA A 190 54.83 55.66 -4.30
C ALA A 190 56.26 55.34 -3.80
N GLY A 191 57.10 54.72 -4.63
CA GLY A 191 58.52 54.45 -4.35
C GLY A 191 59.48 55.60 -4.63
N ALA A 192 58.95 56.82 -4.82
CA ALA A 192 59.74 58.05 -4.91
C ALA A 192 59.17 59.09 -3.93
N GLU A 193 59.84 59.14 -2.77
CA GLU A 193 59.88 60.23 -1.79
C GLU A 193 58.81 60.30 -0.69
N ALA A 194 59.36 60.52 0.52
CA ALA A 194 58.80 60.99 1.79
C ALA A 194 58.21 59.96 2.78
N GLU A 195 59.01 59.71 3.82
CA GLU A 195 58.60 59.32 5.17
C GLU A 195 57.61 60.34 5.73
N ASP A 196 56.49 59.92 6.36
CA ASP A 196 56.03 60.43 7.67
C ASP A 196 54.74 59.72 8.14
N GLU A 197 54.59 59.67 9.45
CA GLU A 197 53.62 59.01 10.33
C GLU A 197 52.14 59.06 9.93
N GLY A 198 51.43 57.96 10.22
CA GLY A 198 49.97 57.90 10.10
C GLY A 198 49.36 56.61 10.63
N SER A 199 49.35 56.46 11.95
CA SER A 199 48.54 55.52 12.72
C SER A 199 47.16 55.26 12.11
N CYS A 200 46.84 53.99 11.82
CA CYS A 200 45.47 53.51 11.89
C CYS A 200 45.46 52.03 12.28
N CYS A 201 45.45 51.84 13.59
CA CYS A 201 44.93 50.67 14.26
C CYS A 201 43.58 50.23 13.67
N TYR A 202 43.55 49.04 13.08
CA TYR A 202 42.45 48.10 13.29
C TYR A 202 43.08 46.75 13.61
N GLU A 203 43.08 46.47 14.90
CA GLU A 203 43.43 45.17 15.46
C GLU A 203 42.55 44.11 14.80
N ASN A 204 43.18 43.19 14.07
CA ASN A 204 42.58 41.90 13.78
C ASN A 204 42.55 41.10 15.09
N ASN A 205 41.59 41.43 15.95
CA ASN A 205 41.17 40.55 17.04
C ASN A 205 40.27 39.47 16.41
N ASP A 206 40.90 38.52 15.72
CA ASP A 206 40.37 37.17 15.56
C ASP A 206 40.49 36.43 16.91
N GLU A 207 39.85 36.99 17.93
CA GLU A 207 39.52 36.24 19.13
C GLU A 207 38.19 35.56 18.87
N ASN A 208 38.30 34.24 18.73
CA ASN A 208 37.31 33.20 18.90
C ASN A 208 36.18 33.56 19.91
N MET A 209 35.28 34.46 19.49
CA MET A 209 34.06 34.79 20.22
C MET A 209 33.10 33.63 19.99
N ASN A 210 33.25 32.58 20.81
CA ASN A 210 32.13 31.79 21.27
C ASN A 210 31.11 32.76 21.87
N LYS A 211 30.28 33.38 21.01
CA LYS A 211 29.15 34.21 21.41
C LYS A 211 28.17 33.30 22.12
N LYS A 212 28.38 33.10 23.42
CA LYS A 212 27.43 32.42 24.30
C LYS A 212 26.09 33.13 24.12
N MET A 213 25.10 32.39 23.61
CA MET A 213 23.78 32.97 23.37
C MET A 213 23.13 33.26 24.72
N ILE A 214 22.91 34.52 25.08
CA ILE A 214 22.29 34.90 26.35
C ILE A 214 20.77 34.69 26.29
N CYS A 215 20.15 34.29 27.41
CA CYS A 215 18.71 34.14 27.59
C CYS A 215 17.96 35.42 27.21
N LYS A 216 16.97 35.31 26.33
CA LYS A 216 16.18 36.44 25.83
C LYS A 216 15.09 36.93 26.79
N SER A 217 14.87 36.22 27.89
CA SER A 217 13.84 36.59 28.88
C SER A 217 14.43 37.30 30.09
N CYS A 218 15.59 36.86 30.60
CA CYS A 218 16.24 37.50 31.76
C CYS A 218 17.52 38.26 31.42
N PHE A 219 18.11 38.06 30.23
CA PHE A 219 19.37 38.67 29.80
C PHE A 219 20.56 38.45 30.74
N ASN A 220 20.47 37.50 31.68
CA ASN A 220 21.43 37.33 32.77
C ASN A 220 22.18 36.00 32.71
N GLU A 221 21.56 34.95 32.19
CA GLU A 221 22.14 33.60 32.07
C GLU A 221 22.23 33.17 30.61
N ASP A 222 23.09 32.20 30.31
CA ASP A 222 23.20 31.60 28.99
C ASP A 222 21.93 30.81 28.60
N SER A 223 21.52 30.96 27.36
CA SER A 223 20.47 30.15 26.72
C SER A 223 20.97 28.73 26.58
N CYS A 224 20.34 27.84 27.32
CA CYS A 224 20.62 26.40 27.31
C CYS A 224 19.37 25.58 26.98
N VAL A 225 18.24 26.24 26.65
CA VAL A 225 16.98 25.58 26.36
C VAL A 225 16.49 25.89 24.95
N VAL A 226 16.26 24.84 24.17
CA VAL A 226 15.66 24.88 22.83
C VAL A 226 14.15 24.67 22.92
N MET A 227 13.38 25.57 22.31
CA MET A 227 11.90 25.56 22.29
C MET A 227 11.35 24.84 21.06
N LEU A 228 10.50 23.82 21.23
CA LEU A 228 9.83 23.11 20.12
C LEU A 228 8.38 23.60 19.94
N PRO A 229 7.90 23.71 18.69
CA PRO A 229 8.48 23.20 17.45
C PRO A 229 9.47 24.13 16.73
N CYS A 230 9.65 25.38 17.20
CA CYS A 230 10.40 26.40 16.47
C CYS A 230 11.93 26.24 16.47
N ARG A 231 12.48 25.36 17.30
CA ARG A 231 13.92 25.04 17.45
C ARG A 231 14.82 26.23 17.81
N HIS A 232 14.28 27.32 18.35
CA HIS A 232 15.09 28.43 18.84
C HIS A 232 15.71 28.12 20.21
N LEU A 233 17.02 28.34 20.33
CA LEU A 233 17.76 28.37 21.59
C LEU A 233 17.66 29.79 22.16
N CYS A 234 16.79 30.01 23.14
CA CYS A 234 16.44 31.39 23.53
C CYS A 234 16.19 31.62 25.02
N SER A 235 16.23 30.59 25.86
CA SER A 235 15.99 30.71 27.30
C SER A 235 16.96 29.90 28.15
N CYS A 236 17.22 30.35 29.37
CA CYS A 236 17.92 29.57 30.40
C CYS A 236 16.96 28.60 31.12
N LYS A 237 17.50 27.69 31.94
CA LYS A 237 16.71 26.67 32.68
C LYS A 237 15.64 27.30 33.58
N SER A 238 15.99 28.39 34.25
CA SER A 238 15.09 29.11 35.17
C SER A 238 13.95 29.81 34.43
N CYS A 239 14.24 30.37 33.25
CA CYS A 239 13.24 31.07 32.44
C CYS A 239 12.31 30.11 31.67
N ASP A 240 12.76 28.91 31.31
CA ASP A 240 11.93 27.93 30.58
C ASP A 240 10.59 27.68 31.30
N VAL A 241 10.61 27.49 32.62
CA VAL A 241 9.41 27.18 33.42
C VAL A 241 8.34 28.26 33.30
N LEU A 242 8.74 29.53 33.12
CA LEU A 242 7.85 30.68 33.04
C LEU A 242 7.35 30.98 31.62
N LEU A 243 7.97 30.38 30.60
CA LEU A 243 7.68 30.65 29.20
C LEU A 243 6.67 29.64 28.65
N THR A 244 5.57 30.15 28.09
CA THR A 244 4.54 29.37 27.38
C THR A 244 4.68 29.46 25.85
N SER A 245 5.49 30.41 25.35
CA SER A 245 5.79 30.62 23.93
C SER A 245 7.25 31.02 23.73
N CYS A 246 7.76 30.80 22.52
CA CYS A 246 9.12 31.18 22.17
C CYS A 246 9.27 32.72 22.09
N PRO A 247 10.20 33.34 22.83
CA PRO A 247 10.44 34.80 22.77
C PRO A 247 11.04 35.29 21.44
N VAL A 248 11.46 34.40 20.55
CA VAL A 248 12.04 34.77 19.23
C VAL A 248 10.96 34.86 18.16
N CYS A 249 10.02 33.90 18.13
CA CYS A 249 9.06 33.76 17.04
C CYS A 249 7.61 33.60 17.50
N ASN A 250 7.35 33.74 18.80
CA ASN A 250 6.02 33.68 19.44
C ASN A 250 5.21 32.40 19.19
N ILE A 251 5.88 31.31 18.80
CA ILE A 251 5.24 30.00 18.65
C ILE A 251 5.04 29.36 20.04
N VAL A 252 3.85 28.80 20.28
CA VAL A 252 3.49 28.12 21.54
C VAL A 252 4.43 26.94 21.81
N LYS A 253 4.96 26.89 23.03
CA LYS A 253 5.88 25.86 23.52
C LYS A 253 5.13 24.53 23.70
N LYS A 254 5.59 23.48 23.02
CA LYS A 254 5.06 22.10 23.18
C LYS A 254 6.01 21.17 23.92
N ALA A 255 7.31 21.38 23.76
CA ALA A 255 8.35 20.64 24.45
C ALA A 255 9.62 21.49 24.49
N THR A 256 10.54 21.18 25.41
CA THR A 256 11.85 21.80 25.48
C THR A 256 12.97 20.78 25.58
N ILE A 257 14.13 21.15 25.05
CA ILE A 257 15.34 20.34 25.11
C ILE A 257 16.39 21.19 25.82
N GLN A 258 16.94 20.67 26.92
CA GLN A 258 18.02 21.32 27.64
C GLN A 258 19.38 20.80 27.14
N LEU A 259 20.31 21.72 26.90
CA LEU A 259 21.70 21.45 26.58
C LEU A 259 22.47 21.46 27.90
N SER A 260 23.04 20.31 28.31
CA SER A 260 24.02 20.26 29.39
C SER A 260 25.44 20.30 28.83
N GLU A 261 26.20 21.32 29.24
CA GLU A 261 27.67 21.31 29.13
C GLU A 261 28.21 20.49 30.30
N ASP A 262 28.24 19.17 30.16
CA ASP A 262 28.98 18.30 31.08
C ASP A 262 30.36 18.02 30.45
N LEU A 263 31.40 18.63 31.04
CA LEU A 263 32.80 18.18 30.95
C LEU A 263 32.99 16.95 31.86
#